data_AF-A0A8X6MEK5-F1
#
_entry.id   AF-A0A8X6MEK5-F1
#
_cell.length_a   1.000
_cell.length_b   1.000
_cell.length_c   1.000
_cell.angle_alpha   90.00
_cell.angle_beta   90.00
_cell.angle_gamma   90.00
#
_symmetry.space_group_name_H-M   'P 1'
#
loop_
_entity.id
_entity.type
_entity.pdbx_description
1 polymer ?
#
loop_
_entity_poly.entity_id
_entity_poly.type
_entity_poly.pdbx_seq_one_letter_code
_entity_poly.pdbx_strand_id
1 'polypeptide(L)'
;MKTTQIVPKNVKLGIYSMHAWIKRFEYLLHISYRLDIKKWLVRKANKLVVDACKKEKFRRQIALLVDAKKPDFGTTNHGNTVLKPFTVTQ
;
A
#
# COMPACT_ATOMS: atom_id res chain seq x y z
N MET A 1 -15.01 -13.08 -21.79
CA MET A 1 -15.25 -11.80 -21.06
C MET A 1 -16.40 -12.02 -20.10
N LYS A 2 -16.27 -11.67 -18.81
CA LYS A 2 -17.40 -11.74 -17.86
C LYS A 2 -18.17 -10.43 -17.95
N THR A 3 -19.41 -10.49 -18.41
CA THR A 3 -20.32 -9.34 -18.39
C THR A 3 -20.98 -9.28 -17.02
N THR A 4 -20.47 -8.43 -16.14
CA THR A 4 -21.08 -8.22 -14.82
C THR A 4 -22.11 -7.09 -14.94
N GLN A 5 -23.36 -7.36 -14.54
CA GLN A 5 -24.38 -6.33 -14.49
C GLN A 5 -24.05 -5.29 -13.41
N ILE A 6 -24.05 -4.02 -13.77
CA ILE A 6 -23.72 -2.92 -12.87
C ILE A 6 -24.97 -2.56 -12.07
N VAL A 7 -24.92 -2.76 -10.75
CA VAL A 7 -26.00 -2.34 -9.86
C VAL A 7 -25.96 -0.80 -9.72
N PRO A 8 -27.02 -0.06 -10.08
CA PRO A 8 -27.00 1.41 -10.12
C PRO A 8 -26.77 2.06 -8.74
N LYS A 9 -27.08 1.35 -7.65
CA LYS A 9 -26.77 1.78 -6.27
C LYS A 9 -25.26 1.91 -6.02
N ASN A 10 -24.43 1.10 -6.68
CA ASN A 10 -22.98 1.10 -6.47
C ASN A 10 -22.29 2.29 -7.15
N VAL A 11 -22.90 2.85 -8.20
CA VAL A 11 -22.36 4.04 -8.89
C VAL A 11 -22.53 5.31 -8.04
N LYS A 12 -23.53 5.34 -7.15
CA LYS A 12 -23.74 6.45 -6.20
C LYS A 12 -22.63 6.55 -5.15
N LEU A 13 -21.95 5.43 -4.86
CA LEU A 13 -20.76 5.40 -4.02
C LEU A 13 -19.55 5.74 -4.89
N GLY A 14 -19.39 7.03 -5.21
CA GLY A 14 -18.27 7.52 -6.01
C GLY A 14 -16.91 7.13 -5.39
N ILE A 15 -15.87 7.12 -6.22
CA ILE A 15 -14.50 6.85 -5.75
C ILE A 15 -14.05 8.05 -4.91
N TYR A 16 -13.86 7.84 -3.60
CA TYR A 16 -13.23 8.86 -2.75
C TYR A 16 -11.74 8.97 -3.11
N SER A 17 -11.36 10.10 -3.69
CA SER A 17 -10.03 10.33 -4.28
C SER A 17 -8.88 10.04 -3.30
N MET A 18 -9.02 10.46 -2.05
CA MET A 18 -8.01 10.18 -1.01
C MET A 18 -7.91 8.68 -0.68
N HIS A 19 -9.01 7.93 -0.70
CA HIS A 19 -8.94 6.47 -0.53
C HIS A 19 -8.20 5.80 -1.70
N ALA A 20 -8.41 6.30 -2.93
CA ALA A 20 -7.68 5.81 -4.09
C ALA A 20 -6.17 6.03 -3.96
N TRP A 21 -5.74 7.19 -3.47
CA TRP A 21 -4.32 7.47 -3.20
C TRP A 21 -3.74 6.55 -2.12
N ILE A 22 -4.45 6.37 -1.00
CA ILE A 22 -4.00 5.45 0.07
C ILE A 22 -3.85 4.02 -0.47
N LYS A 23 -4.85 3.53 -1.20
CA LYS A 23 -4.82 2.17 -1.77
C LYS A 23 -3.73 2.01 -2.84
N ARG A 24 -3.48 3.03 -3.66
CA ARG A 24 -2.40 3.04 -4.64
C ARG A 24 -1.04 2.91 -3.95
N PHE A 25 -0.81 3.67 -2.89
CA PHE A 25 0.44 3.61 -2.13
C PHE A 25 0.63 2.27 -1.42
N GLU A 26 -0.40 1.75 -0.75
CA GLU A 26 -0.38 0.40 -0.15
C GLU A 26 -0.04 -0.69 -1.17
N TYR A 27 -0.58 -0.59 -2.38
CA TYR A 27 -0.32 -1.55 -3.46
C TYR A 27 1.14 -1.51 -3.93
N LEU A 28 1.70 -0.31 -4.16
CA LEU A 28 3.10 -0.15 -4.56
C LEU A 28 4.07 -0.65 -3.49
N LEU A 29 3.76 -0.40 -2.21
CA LEU A 29 4.52 -0.94 -1.08
C LEU A 29 4.50 -2.47 -1.08
N HIS A 30 3.33 -3.09 -1.22
CA HIS A 30 3.23 -4.54 -1.28
C HIS A 30 4.03 -5.15 -2.43
N ILE A 31 4.08 -4.49 -3.59
CA ILE A 31 4.94 -4.91 -4.71
C ILE A 31 6.41 -4.80 -4.30
N SER A 32 6.83 -3.66 -3.76
CA SER A 32 8.23 -3.41 -3.39
C SER A 32 8.78 -4.43 -2.40
N TYR A 33 7.97 -4.84 -1.41
CA TYR A 33 8.34 -5.83 -0.41
C TYR A 33 8.49 -7.24 -0.99
N ARG A 34 7.80 -7.50 -2.11
CA ARG A 34 7.74 -8.81 -2.75
C ARG A 34 8.70 -8.94 -3.93
N LEU A 35 9.49 -7.90 -4.26
CA LEU A 35 10.43 -7.93 -5.39
C LEU A 35 11.41 -9.12 -5.30
N ASP A 36 11.87 -9.46 -4.09
CA ASP A 36 12.80 -10.57 -3.88
C ASP A 36 12.14 -11.95 -4.00
N ILE A 37 10.85 -12.07 -3.64
CA ILE A 37 10.13 -13.35 -3.62
C ILE A 37 9.35 -13.60 -4.93
N LYS A 38 9.00 -12.53 -5.65
CA LYS A 38 8.20 -12.50 -6.89
C LYS A 38 6.90 -13.32 -6.82
N LYS A 39 6.30 -13.44 -5.64
CA LYS A 39 5.01 -14.15 -5.41
C LYS A 39 3.99 -13.22 -4.80
N TRP A 40 2.74 -13.33 -5.25
CA TRP A 40 1.61 -12.57 -4.71
C TRP A 40 1.26 -13.00 -3.28
N LEU A 41 1.23 -14.31 -3.02
CA LEU A 41 0.90 -14.84 -1.70
C LEU A 41 2.17 -15.02 -0.86
N VAL A 42 2.32 -14.20 0.18
CA VAL A 42 3.41 -14.34 1.16
C VAL A 42 2.96 -15.29 2.28
N ARG A 43 3.42 -16.55 2.22
CA ARG A 43 3.23 -17.53 3.30
C ARG A 43 4.20 -17.24 4.47
N LYS A 44 3.93 -17.79 5.66
CA LYS A 44 4.71 -17.54 6.90
C LYS A 44 6.23 -17.66 6.69
N ALA A 45 6.69 -18.62 5.89
CA ALA A 45 8.13 -18.82 5.60
C ALA A 45 8.81 -17.58 4.98
N ASN A 46 8.09 -16.80 4.18
CA ASN A 46 8.63 -15.64 3.47
C ASN A 46 8.38 -14.32 4.21
N LYS A 47 7.70 -14.33 5.37
CA LYS A 47 7.39 -13.10 6.13
C LYS A 47 8.65 -12.41 6.64
N LEU A 48 9.64 -13.18 7.09
CA LEU A 48 10.88 -12.63 7.64
C LEU A 48 11.66 -11.82 6.59
N VAL A 49 11.70 -12.30 5.35
CA VAL A 49 12.36 -11.61 4.22
C VAL A 49 11.62 -10.31 3.88
N VAL A 50 10.28 -10.35 3.87
CA VAL A 50 9.44 -9.15 3.65
C VAL A 50 9.63 -8.12 4.76
N ASP A 51 9.63 -8.54 6.03
CA ASP A 51 9.78 -7.64 7.17
C ASP A 51 11.18 -7.02 7.24
N ALA A 52 12.22 -7.75 6.85
CA ALA A 52 13.58 -7.22 6.71
C ALA A 52 13.64 -6.13 5.63
N CYS A 53 13.09 -6.41 4.44
CA CYS A 53 13.05 -5.48 3.32
C CYS A 53 12.28 -4.19 3.67
N LYS A 54 11.16 -4.33 4.40
CA LYS A 54 10.35 -3.22 4.90
C LYS A 54 11.11 -2.29 5.85
N LYS A 55 11.91 -2.85 6.78
CA LYS A 55 12.67 -2.06 7.75
C LYS A 55 13.86 -1.34 7.14
N GLU A 56 14.57 -2.00 6.22
CA GLU A 56 15.86 -1.50 5.72
C GLU A 56 15.73 -0.48 4.60
N LYS A 57 14.97 -0.80 3.55
CA LYS A 57 14.93 0.04 2.33
C LYS A 57 14.13 1.32 2.53
N PHE A 58 12.97 1.24 3.18
CA PHE A 58 12.05 2.38 3.29
C PHE A 58 12.47 3.43 4.32
N ARG A 59 13.01 2.99 5.47
CA ARG A 59 13.50 3.91 6.49
C ARG A 59 14.73 4.69 6.00
N ARG A 60 15.59 4.06 5.20
CA ARG A 60 16.80 4.69 4.65
C ARG A 60 16.52 5.56 3.42
N GLN A 61 15.67 5.13 2.49
CA GLN A 61 15.48 5.82 1.22
C GLN A 61 14.45 6.96 1.27
N ILE A 62 13.40 6.84 2.08
CA ILE A 62 12.25 7.78 2.04
C ILE A 62 12.12 8.54 3.38
N ALA A 63 12.94 8.22 4.39
CA ALA A 63 12.89 8.80 5.74
C ALA A 63 11.48 8.80 6.37
N LEU A 64 10.61 7.88 5.92
CA LEU A 64 9.19 7.87 6.23
C LEU A 64 8.83 6.58 6.96
N LEU A 65 8.08 6.69 8.05
CA LEU A 65 7.54 5.54 8.77
C LEU A 65 6.31 5.03 8.03
N VAL A 66 6.47 3.96 7.27
CA VAL A 66 5.43 3.39 6.42
C VAL A 66 4.90 2.08 7.00
N ASP A 67 3.58 1.89 6.95
CA ASP A 67 2.91 0.63 7.30
C ASP A 67 3.22 0.16 8.75
N ALA A 68 3.44 1.12 9.66
CA ALA A 68 3.46 0.87 11.10
C ALA A 68 2.02 0.63 11.58
N LYS A 69 1.81 -0.50 12.28
CA LYS A 69 0.54 -0.83 12.92
C LYS A 69 0.29 0.15 14.06
N LYS A 70 -0.87 0.81 14.06
CA LYS A 70 -1.34 1.51 15.26
C LYS A 70 -2.13 0.54 16.14
N PRO A 71 -2.16 0.76 17.47
CA PRO A 71 -2.87 -0.11 18.41
C PRO A 71 -4.36 -0.27 18.08
N ASP A 72 -5.01 0.79 17.59
CA ASP A 72 -6.47 0.83 17.47
C ASP A 72 -6.98 0.82 16.02
N PHE A 73 -6.15 1.16 15.02
CA PHE A 73 -6.57 1.24 13.61
C PHE A 73 -5.43 0.95 12.62
N GLY A 74 -5.58 -0.12 11.84
CA GLY A 74 -4.88 -0.37 10.57
C GLY A 74 -3.41 0.07 10.49
N THR A 75 -3.09 0.79 9.41
CA THR A 75 -1.73 1.23 9.06
C THR A 75 -1.60 2.75 9.22
N THR A 76 -0.39 3.26 9.47
CA THR A 76 -0.12 4.70 9.65
C THR A 76 -0.12 5.51 8.34
N ASN A 77 -0.65 4.96 7.25
CA ASN A 77 -0.61 5.57 5.91
C ASN A 77 -1.72 6.65 5.76
N HIS A 78 -1.52 7.81 6.40
CA HIS A 78 -2.42 8.96 6.32
C HIS A 78 -2.09 9.80 5.07
N GLY A 79 -2.96 10.76 4.72
CA GLY A 79 -2.81 11.57 3.50
C GLY A 79 -1.42 12.18 3.31
N ASN A 80 -0.81 12.71 4.38
CA ASN A 80 0.53 13.29 4.30
C ASN A 80 1.64 12.25 4.01
N THR A 81 1.51 11.03 4.54
CA THR A 81 2.44 9.91 4.27
C THR A 81 2.33 9.45 2.82
N VAL A 82 1.13 9.52 2.25
CA VAL A 82 0.82 8.99 0.93
C VAL A 82 1.19 9.99 -0.18
N LEU A 83 0.95 11.29 0.02
CA LEU A 83 1.21 12.30 -1.02
C LEU A 83 2.69 12.70 -1.13
N LYS A 84 3.42 12.79 -0.02
CA LYS A 84 4.85 13.19 0.01
C LYS A 84 5.75 12.49 -1.01
N PRO A 85 5.73 11.15 -1.17
CA PRO A 85 6.58 10.48 -2.15
C PRO A 85 6.20 10.74 -3.61
N PHE A 86 5.03 11.34 -3.89
CA PHE A 86 4.60 11.69 -5.25
C PHE A 86 4.70 13.19 -5.55
N THR A 87 4.93 14.04 -4.54
CA THR A 87 5.09 15.49 -4.73
C THR A 87 6.55 15.94 -4.80
N VAL A 88 7.49 15.17 -4.25
CA VAL A 88 8.92 15.45 -4.45
C VAL A 88 9.28 15.10 -5.89
N THR A 89 9.40 16.14 -6.71
CA THR A 89 9.88 16.06 -8.09
C THR A 89 11.41 15.98 -8.02
N GLN A 90 12.02 15.10 -8.84
CA GLN A 90 13.48 15.02 -8.96
C GLN A 90 14.08 16.34 -9.42
#